data_AF-A0A9P6FRB7-F1
#
_entry.id   AF-A0A9P6FRB7-F1
#
_cell.length_a   1.000
_cell.length_b   1.000
_cell.length_c   1.000
_cell.angle_alpha   90.00
_cell.angle_beta   90.00
_cell.angle_gamma   90.00
#
_symmetry.space_group_name_H-M   'P 1'
#
loop_
_entity.id
_entity.type
_entity.pdbx_description
1 polymer ?
#
loop_
_entity_poly.entity_id
_entity_poly.type
_entity_poly.pdbx_seq_one_letter_code
_entity_poly.pdbx_strand_id
1 'polypeptide(L)'
;MLNIEVPEFFGAKVRSGLRADATVVDLPKLCPNFFRFGIHYLQLAEDERLAGLLEDAFKKRLQMTMDHAQSGGSRNATDYLNRLDETEKELYRAGLESSASLIQWNQHSFGRIRSANELLRKRKLE
;
A
#
# COMPACT_ATOMS: atom_id res chain seq x y z
N MET A 1 -20.70 -4.00 -29.42
CA MET A 1 -20.06 -4.53 -28.20
C MET A 1 -18.69 -3.89 -28.10
N LEU A 2 -18.40 -3.20 -27.00
CA LEU A 2 -17.03 -2.77 -26.70
C LEU A 2 -16.27 -4.00 -26.22
N ASN A 3 -15.22 -4.37 -26.96
CA ASN A 3 -14.31 -5.43 -26.53
C ASN A 3 -13.21 -4.76 -25.69
N ILE A 4 -13.19 -5.05 -24.38
CA ILE A 4 -12.18 -4.49 -23.48
C ILE A 4 -10.95 -5.39 -23.57
N GLU A 5 -9.86 -4.86 -24.13
CA GLU A 5 -8.60 -5.59 -24.16
C GLU A 5 -7.98 -5.67 -22.76
N VAL A 6 -7.37 -6.82 -22.48
CA VAL A 6 -6.66 -7.05 -21.22
C VAL A 6 -5.32 -6.31 -21.27
N PRO A 7 -5.04 -5.40 -20.33
CA PRO A 7 -3.73 -4.74 -20.28
C PRO A 7 -2.59 -5.75 -20.04
N GLU A 8 -1.40 -5.45 -20.57
CA GLU A 8 -0.25 -6.36 -20.49
C GLU A 8 0.15 -6.70 -19.05
N PHE A 9 0.00 -5.76 -18.11
CA PHE A 9 0.24 -5.96 -16.69
C PHE A 9 -0.78 -6.87 -15.99
N PHE A 10 -1.92 -7.18 -16.64
CA PHE A 10 -2.83 -8.26 -16.24
C PHE A 10 -2.74 -9.48 -17.15
N GLY A 11 -1.69 -9.59 -17.96
CA GLY A 11 -1.44 -10.74 -18.82
C GLY A 11 -1.18 -12.03 -18.05
N ALA A 12 -1.20 -13.16 -18.76
CA ALA A 12 -1.06 -14.49 -18.18
C ALA A 12 0.25 -14.68 -17.37
N LYS A 13 1.34 -14.03 -17.79
CA LYS A 13 2.64 -14.09 -17.09
C LYS A 13 2.56 -13.47 -15.70
N VAL A 14 1.98 -12.27 -15.58
CA VAL A 14 1.81 -11.59 -14.29
C VAL A 14 0.82 -12.34 -13.41
N ARG A 15 -0.30 -12.81 -13.98
CA ARG A 15 -1.27 -13.64 -13.23
C ARG A 15 -0.63 -14.90 -12.66
N SER A 16 0.24 -15.57 -13.42
CA SER A 16 0.97 -16.76 -12.97
C SER A 16 1.98 -16.43 -11.86
N GLY A 17 2.69 -15.30 -11.98
CA GLY A 17 3.60 -14.81 -10.95
C GLY A 17 2.87 -14.50 -9.63
N LEU A 18 1.73 -13.80 -9.70
CA LEU A 18 0.91 -13.49 -8.53
C LEU A 18 0.37 -14.75 -7.84
N ARG A 19 0.01 -15.79 -8.62
CA ARG A 19 -0.42 -17.08 -8.08
C ARG A 19 0.70 -17.82 -7.36
N ALA A 20 1.91 -17.79 -7.91
CA ALA A 20 3.06 -18.44 -7.31
C ALA A 20 3.46 -17.74 -6.00
N ASP A 21 3.75 -16.44 -6.07
CA ASP A 21 4.03 -15.61 -4.90
C ASP A 21 3.83 -14.12 -5.23
N ALA A 22 2.81 -13.51 -4.62
CA ALA A 22 2.50 -12.10 -4.79
C ALA A 22 3.56 -11.16 -4.20
N THR A 23 4.36 -11.59 -3.22
CA THR A 23 5.35 -10.75 -2.53
C THR A 23 6.59 -10.48 -3.38
N VAL A 24 6.91 -11.39 -4.30
CA VAL A 24 8.11 -11.30 -5.14
C VAL A 24 7.88 -10.42 -6.37
N VAL A 25 6.64 -10.27 -6.81
CA VAL A 25 6.28 -9.48 -8.00
C VAL A 25 6.55 -7.99 -7.77
N ASP A 26 7.24 -7.38 -8.72
CA ASP A 26 7.57 -5.95 -8.74
C ASP A 26 6.39 -5.16 -9.36
N LEU A 27 5.43 -4.77 -8.51
CA LEU A 27 4.21 -4.07 -8.95
C LEU A 27 4.51 -2.69 -9.57
N PRO A 28 5.39 -1.84 -9.00
CA PRO A 28 5.64 -0.50 -9.54
C PRO A 28 6.19 -0.49 -10.97
N LYS A 29 6.95 -1.52 -11.36
CA LYS A 29 7.42 -1.68 -12.74
C LYS A 29 6.30 -2.02 -13.72
N LEU A 30 5.24 -2.67 -13.24
CA LEU A 30 4.08 -3.05 -14.05
C LEU A 30 3.07 -1.89 -14.12
N CYS A 31 2.68 -1.37 -12.97
CA CYS A 31 1.77 -0.24 -12.82
C CYS A 31 1.97 0.39 -11.43
N PRO A 32 2.26 1.69 -11.32
CA PRO A 32 2.39 2.37 -10.03
C PRO A 32 1.11 2.43 -9.17
N ASN A 33 -0.05 2.14 -9.76
CA ASN A 33 -1.36 2.10 -9.09
C ASN A 33 -2.09 0.77 -9.40
N PHE A 34 -1.36 -0.34 -9.30
CA PHE A 34 -1.78 -1.68 -9.72
C PHE A 34 -3.13 -2.10 -9.13
N PHE A 35 -3.31 -1.98 -7.81
CA PHE A 35 -4.55 -2.43 -7.15
C PHE A 35 -5.73 -1.48 -7.41
N ARG A 36 -5.50 -0.16 -7.37
CA ARG A 36 -6.53 0.84 -7.71
C ARG A 36 -7.02 0.69 -9.14
N PHE A 37 -6.08 0.50 -10.08
CA PHE A 37 -6.43 0.25 -11.47
C PHE A 37 -7.20 -1.07 -11.61
N GLY A 38 -6.78 -2.12 -10.90
CA GLY A 38 -7.47 -3.41 -10.89
C GLY A 38 -8.94 -3.32 -10.49
N ILE A 39 -9.29 -2.52 -9.48
CA ILE A 39 -10.68 -2.31 -9.07
C ILE A 39 -11.51 -1.72 -10.22
N HIS A 40 -11.01 -0.66 -10.87
CA HIS A 40 -11.71 -0.03 -11.99
C HIS A 40 -11.79 -0.93 -13.22
N TYR A 41 -10.73 -1.71 -13.49
CA TYR A 41 -10.72 -2.66 -14.58
C TYR A 41 -11.76 -3.78 -14.36
N LEU A 42 -11.84 -4.32 -13.15
CA LEU A 42 -12.80 -5.38 -12.80
C LEU A 42 -14.25 -4.92 -12.90
N GLN A 43 -14.54 -3.65 -12.60
CA GLN A 43 -15.87 -3.06 -12.80
C GLN A 43 -16.31 -3.06 -14.27
N LEU A 44 -15.36 -3.10 -15.20
CA LEU A 44 -15.61 -3.05 -16.63
C LEU A 44 -15.52 -4.43 -17.29
N ALA A 45 -14.57 -5.27 -16.86
CA ALA A 45 -14.27 -6.56 -17.48
C ALA A 45 -14.98 -7.77 -16.84
N GLU A 46 -15.54 -7.63 -15.64
CA GLU A 46 -16.26 -8.68 -14.90
C GLU A 46 -15.48 -10.02 -14.77
N ASP A 47 -14.15 -9.96 -14.66
CA ASP A 47 -13.27 -11.13 -14.52
C ASP A 47 -13.15 -11.58 -13.04
N GLU A 48 -14.07 -12.44 -12.59
CA GLU A 48 -14.08 -12.99 -11.22
C GLU A 48 -12.77 -13.71 -10.84
N ARG A 49 -12.09 -14.34 -11.80
CA ARG A 49 -10.84 -15.06 -11.54
C ARG A 49 -9.71 -14.09 -11.23
N LEU A 50 -9.68 -12.95 -11.94
CA LEU A 50 -8.74 -11.87 -11.64
C LEU A 50 -9.09 -11.20 -10.31
N ALA A 51 -10.38 -11.03 -10.00
CA ALA A 51 -10.81 -10.47 -8.72
C ALA A 51 -10.30 -11.29 -7.53
N GLY A 52 -10.54 -12.61 -7.52
CA GLY A 52 -10.05 -13.48 -6.45
C GLY A 52 -8.52 -13.50 -6.37
N LEU A 53 -7.82 -13.47 -7.51
CA LEU A 53 -6.36 -13.40 -7.54
C LEU A 53 -5.82 -12.11 -6.92
N LEU A 54 -6.43 -10.96 -7.25
CA LEU A 54 -6.02 -9.67 -6.70
C LEU A 54 -6.31 -9.58 -5.20
N GLU A 55 -7.44 -10.13 -4.75
CA GLU A 55 -7.79 -10.20 -3.34
C GLU A 55 -6.76 -11.03 -2.55
N ASP A 56 -6.44 -12.23 -3.01
CA ASP A 56 -5.46 -13.11 -2.35
C ASP A 56 -4.05 -12.50 -2.36
N ALA A 57 -3.66 -11.89 -3.48
CA ALA A 57 -2.38 -11.19 -3.60
C ALA A 57 -2.30 -10.02 -2.62
N PHE A 58 -3.36 -9.20 -2.53
CA PHE A 58 -3.42 -8.06 -1.63
C PHE A 58 -3.37 -8.50 -0.17
N LYS A 59 -4.11 -9.54 0.23
CA LYS A 59 -4.08 -10.07 1.61
C LYS A 59 -2.67 -10.50 2.05
N LYS A 60 -1.95 -11.24 1.18
CA LYS A 60 -0.57 -11.67 1.50
C LYS A 60 0.39 -10.49 1.65
N ARG A 61 0.32 -9.54 0.72
CA ARG A 61 1.19 -8.35 0.73
C ARG A 61 0.85 -7.37 1.86
N LEU A 62 -0.43 -7.30 2.24
CA LEU A 62 -0.91 -6.52 3.38
C LEU A 62 -0.26 -6.97 4.69
N GLN A 63 -0.24 -8.28 4.95
CA GLN A 63 0.42 -8.85 6.15
C GLN A 63 1.89 -8.45 6.20
N MET A 64 2.61 -8.65 5.09
CA MET A 64 4.02 -8.26 4.97
C MET A 64 4.23 -6.76 5.19
N THR A 65 3.34 -5.92 4.66
CA THR A 65 3.41 -4.45 4.81
C THR A 65 3.22 -4.03 6.25
N MET A 66 2.27 -4.65 6.95
CA MET A 66 2.02 -4.39 8.37
C MET A 66 3.22 -4.81 9.23
N ASP A 67 3.78 -6.00 8.99
CA ASP A 67 4.96 -6.49 9.70
C ASP A 67 6.14 -5.52 9.53
N HIS A 68 6.39 -5.05 8.30
CA HIS A 68 7.45 -4.07 8.04
C HIS A 68 7.20 -2.71 8.68
N ALA A 69 5.95 -2.23 8.70
CA ALA A 69 5.60 -0.95 9.32
C ALA A 69 5.79 -1.00 10.85
N GLN A 70 5.49 -2.13 11.48
CA GLN A 70 5.56 -2.29 12.94
C GLN A 70 6.94 -2.72 13.44
N SER A 71 7.73 -3.41 12.62
CA SER A 71 9.09 -3.88 12.96
C SER A 71 10.12 -2.75 13.19
N GLY A 72 9.74 -1.47 13.04
CA GLY A 72 10.62 -0.34 13.30
C GLY A 72 11.69 -0.19 12.22
N GLY A 73 11.31 0.45 11.10
CA GLY A 73 12.22 1.05 10.13
C GLY A 73 13.51 0.27 9.86
N SER A 74 13.39 -0.92 9.26
CA SER A 74 14.55 -1.72 8.88
C SER A 74 15.51 -0.90 8.00
N ARG A 75 16.81 -1.19 8.10
CA ARG A 75 17.90 -0.62 7.28
C ARG A 75 17.65 -0.76 5.76
N ASN A 76 16.70 -1.61 5.36
CA ASN A 76 16.27 -1.89 4.00
C ASN A 76 14.88 -1.31 3.64
N ALA A 77 14.34 -0.36 4.42
CA ALA A 77 13.01 0.20 4.19
C ALA A 77 12.86 0.84 2.80
N THR A 78 13.95 1.42 2.25
CA THR A 78 13.95 2.00 0.90
C THR A 78 13.72 0.95 -0.18
N ASP A 79 14.39 -0.19 -0.09
CA ASP A 79 14.28 -1.27 -1.07
C ASP A 79 12.90 -1.92 -1.01
N TYR A 80 12.35 -2.04 0.19
CA TYR A 80 10.97 -2.49 0.38
C TYR A 80 9.99 -1.50 -0.26
N LEU A 81 10.03 -0.22 0.10
CA LEU A 81 9.15 0.83 -0.42
C LEU A 81 9.15 0.95 -1.95
N ASN A 82 10.30 0.69 -2.58
CA ASN A 82 10.43 0.71 -4.04
C ASN A 82 9.65 -0.42 -4.74
N ARG A 83 9.23 -1.46 -4.02
CA ARG A 83 8.46 -2.61 -4.55
C ARG A 83 6.95 -2.52 -4.25
N LEU A 84 6.52 -1.50 -3.53
CA LEU A 84 5.12 -1.29 -3.13
C LEU A 84 4.37 -0.45 -4.17
N ASP A 85 3.13 -0.85 -4.42
CA ASP A 85 2.14 -0.03 -5.11
C ASP A 85 1.82 1.25 -4.31
N GLU A 86 1.25 2.29 -4.94
CA GLU A 86 0.92 3.53 -4.21
C GLU A 86 -0.08 3.30 -3.07
N THR A 87 -1.05 2.40 -3.28
CA THR A 87 -2.00 2.00 -2.23
C THR A 87 -1.31 1.37 -1.01
N GLU A 88 -0.32 0.53 -1.26
CA GLU A 88 0.45 -0.14 -0.21
C GLU A 88 1.37 0.86 0.51
N LYS A 89 1.94 1.83 -0.22
CA LYS A 89 2.74 2.92 0.38
C LYS A 89 1.92 3.79 1.30
N GLU A 90 0.70 4.15 0.91
CA GLU A 90 -0.24 4.89 1.78
C GLU A 90 -0.50 4.11 3.07
N LEU A 91 -0.77 2.80 2.96
CA LEU A 91 -1.03 1.95 4.10
C LEU A 91 0.20 1.77 5.01
N TYR A 92 1.38 1.63 4.42
CA TYR A 92 2.63 1.56 5.14
C TYR A 92 2.88 2.85 5.96
N ARG A 93 2.64 4.03 5.38
CA ARG A 93 2.75 5.33 6.08
C ARG A 93 1.77 5.41 7.24
N ALA A 94 0.51 5.01 7.03
CA ALA A 94 -0.50 4.97 8.08
C ALA A 94 -0.12 4.00 9.22
N GLY A 95 0.45 2.84 8.88
CA GLY A 95 0.97 1.88 9.85
C GLY A 95 2.13 2.44 10.69
N LEU A 96 3.06 3.17 10.06
CA LEU A 96 4.15 3.84 10.77
C LEU A 96 3.65 4.92 11.74
N GLU A 97 2.71 5.75 11.29
CA GLU A 97 2.11 6.80 12.14
C GLU A 97 1.36 6.20 13.33
N SER A 98 0.61 5.12 13.11
CA SER A 98 -0.10 4.40 14.16
C SER A 98 0.87 3.79 15.18
N SER A 99 1.94 3.12 14.71
CA SER A 99 2.97 2.54 15.59
C SER A 99 3.69 3.61 16.41
N ALA A 100 4.08 4.73 15.78
CA ALA A 100 4.71 5.85 16.45
C ALA A 100 3.79 6.48 17.52
N SER A 101 2.50 6.65 17.21
CA SER A 101 1.50 7.17 18.13
C SER A 101 1.33 6.25 19.35
N LEU A 102 1.34 4.92 19.14
CA LEU A 102 1.23 3.93 20.20
C LEU A 102 2.46 3.91 21.11
N ILE A 103 3.67 4.03 20.53
CA ILE A 103 4.91 4.16 21.28
C ILE A 103 4.89 5.43 22.14
N GLN A 104 4.51 6.56 21.55
CA GLN A 104 4.39 7.84 22.28
C GLN A 104 3.37 7.74 23.43
N TRP A 105 2.29 6.97 23.22
CA TRP A 105 1.23 6.78 24.21
C TRP A 105 1.74 5.96 25.40
N ASN A 106 2.41 4.84 25.11
CA ASN A 106 3.00 3.99 26.13
C ASN A 106 4.09 4.73 26.95
N GLN A 107 4.82 5.65 26.33
CA GLN A 107 5.83 6.47 27.00
C GLN A 107 5.23 7.61 27.86
N HIS A 108 3.91 7.65 28.08
CA HIS A 108 3.18 8.72 28.78
C HIS A 108 3.48 10.14 28.24
N SER A 109 4.01 10.25 27.01
CA SER A 109 4.38 11.53 26.38
C SER A 109 3.16 12.32 25.87
N PHE A 110 1.95 11.82 26.14
CA PHE A 110 0.66 12.45 25.86
C PHE A 110 0.25 13.51 26.89
N GLY A 111 0.97 13.63 28.02
CA GLY A 111 0.66 14.60 29.08
C GLY A 111 0.84 16.08 28.70
N ARG A 112 1.33 16.38 27.49
CA ARG A 112 1.50 17.75 27.01
C ARG A 112 0.50 18.03 25.88
N ILE A 113 -0.53 18.83 26.18
CA ILE A 113 -1.41 19.42 25.17
C ILE A 113 -0.53 20.25 24.23
N ARG A 114 -0.41 19.83 22.97
CA ARG A 114 0.30 20.56 21.93
C ARG A 114 -0.74 21.23 21.01
N SER A 115 -0.45 22.45 20.57
CA SER A 115 -1.23 23.08 19.51
C SER A 115 -1.07 22.29 18.22
N ALA A 116 -2.18 22.09 17.50
CA ALA A 116 -2.16 21.46 16.19
C ALA A 116 -1.24 22.23 15.23
N ASN A 117 -0.59 21.51 14.33
CA ASN A 117 0.40 22.07 13.41
C ASN A 117 -0.18 23.19 12.52
N GLU A 118 -1.48 23.13 12.22
CA GLU A 118 -2.19 24.18 11.47
C GLU A 118 -2.25 25.53 12.20
N LEU A 119 -2.40 25.51 13.53
CA LEU A 119 -2.42 26.74 14.35
C LEU A 119 -1.03 27.39 14.41
N LEU A 120 0.03 26.58 14.37
CA LEU A 120 1.42 27.04 14.35
C LEU A 120 1.81 27.65 13.00
N ARG A 121 1.21 27.19 11.88
CA ARG A 121 1.43 27.76 10.55
C ARG A 121 0.81 29.15 10.40
N LYS A 122 -0.40 29.37 10.92
CA LYS A 122 -1.05 30.70 10.86
C LYS A 122 -0.25 31.77 11.60
N ARG A 123 0.34 31.43 12.75
CA ARG A 123 1.15 32.36 13.57
C ARG A 123 2.50 32.77 12.97
N LYS A 124 2.97 32.09 11.93
CA LYS A 124 4.22 32.41 11.20
C LYS A 124 4.00 33.32 10.00
N LEU A 125 2.75 33.51 9.59
CA LEU A 125 2.35 34.31 8.43
C LEU A 125 1.80 35.69 8.84
N GLU A 126 1.69 35.94 10.15
CA GLU A 126 1.48 37.25 10.78
C GLU A 126 2.83 37.79 11.26
#